data_AF-F6ZCE1-F1
#
_entry.id   AF-F6ZCE1-F1
#
_cell.length_a   1.000
_cell.length_b   1.000
_cell.length_c   1.000
_cell.angle_alpha   90.00
_cell.angle_beta   90.00
_cell.angle_gamma   90.00
#
_symmetry.space_group_name_H-M   'P 1'
#
loop_
_entity.id
_entity.type
_entity.pdbx_description
1 polymer ?
#
loop_
_entity_poly.entity_id
_entity_poly.type
_entity_poly.pdbx_seq_one_letter_code
_entity_poly.pdbx_strand_id
1 'polypeptide(L)'
;MLAAKMLFCKPELNDLYITYDKYNQTPRLWLFGYDEQRQPLTVEHMYEDISQEHVKKTVTIENHPHLPPPPMCSVHPCRHAEVMKKIIETVAEGGGELGVHMCLLIFLKFVQAVIRAIEYDYTRHFTMQ
;
A
#
# COMPACT_ATOMS: atom_id res chain seq x y z
N MET A 1 19.59 -29.40 9.96
CA MET A 1 19.89 -27.98 10.25
C MET A 1 18.70 -27.16 9.76
N LEU A 2 17.65 -27.11 10.58
CA LEU A 2 16.36 -26.52 10.24
C LEU A 2 16.40 -25.06 10.67
N ALA A 3 16.97 -24.18 9.84
CA ALA A 3 16.83 -22.75 10.01
C ALA A 3 15.41 -22.39 9.54
N ALA A 4 14.43 -22.64 10.41
CA ALA A 4 13.14 -21.99 10.30
C ALA A 4 13.44 -20.50 10.28
N LYS A 5 13.18 -19.87 9.13
CA LYS A 5 13.18 -18.43 8.93
C LYS A 5 12.06 -17.91 9.82
N MET A 6 12.33 -17.80 11.12
CA MET A 6 11.59 -16.92 12.02
C MET A 6 11.74 -15.55 11.37
N LEU A 7 10.72 -15.19 10.60
CA LEU A 7 10.46 -13.81 10.22
C LEU A 7 10.59 -13.02 11.52
N PHE A 8 11.62 -12.21 11.61
CA PHE A 8 11.73 -11.15 12.60
C PHE A 8 10.53 -10.23 12.36
N CYS A 9 9.41 -10.51 13.00
CA CYS A 9 8.35 -9.53 13.18
C CYS A 9 8.88 -8.58 14.24
N LYS A 10 9.67 -7.59 13.82
CA LYS A 10 9.90 -6.40 14.64
C LYS A 10 8.56 -5.66 14.69
N PRO A 11 8.08 -5.21 15.87
CA PRO A 11 6.90 -4.38 15.94
C PRO A 11 7.27 -2.97 15.44
N GLU A 12 7.39 -2.83 14.13
CA GLU A 12 7.62 -1.55 13.46
C GLU A 12 6.25 -0.85 13.35
N LEU A 13 6.14 0.30 13.99
CA LEU A 13 4.95 1.15 13.87
C LEU A 13 5.02 1.84 12.51
N ASN A 14 3.96 1.71 11.73
CA ASN A 14 3.91 2.28 10.39
C ASN A 14 2.72 3.21 10.24
N ASP A 15 2.99 4.45 9.87
CA ASP A 15 1.97 5.40 9.47
C ASP A 15 1.69 5.25 7.97
N LEU A 16 0.42 5.04 7.64
CA LEU A 16 -0.07 4.98 6.27
C LEU A 16 -0.95 6.20 5.99
N TYR A 17 -0.59 6.97 4.97
CA TYR A 17 -1.38 8.11 4.51
C TYR A 17 -1.91 7.84 3.10
N ILE A 18 -3.14 8.26 2.84
CA ILE A 18 -3.74 8.22 1.50
C ILE A 18 -4.10 9.65 1.10
N THR A 19 -3.55 10.09 -0.03
CA THR A 19 -3.91 11.37 -0.65
C THR A 19 -4.63 11.14 -1.97
N TYR A 20 -5.45 12.09 -2.39
CA TYR A 20 -5.99 12.09 -3.75
C TYR A 20 -5.02 12.78 -4.71
N ASP A 21 -4.48 12.04 -5.68
CA ASP A 21 -3.66 12.60 -6.75
C ASP A 21 -4.55 13.22 -7.83
N LYS A 22 -4.61 14.55 -7.87
CA LYS A 22 -5.50 15.28 -8.80
C LYS A 22 -5.16 15.03 -10.27
N TYR A 23 -3.89 14.75 -10.60
CA TYR A 23 -3.44 14.57 -11.98
C TYR A 23 -3.85 13.19 -12.52
N ASN A 24 -3.61 12.14 -11.74
CA ASN A 24 -3.94 10.77 -12.11
C ASN A 24 -5.39 10.38 -11.74
N GLN A 25 -6.08 11.23 -10.97
CA GLN A 25 -7.44 10.99 -10.45
C GLN A 25 -7.56 9.69 -9.66
N THR A 26 -6.50 9.36 -8.90
CA THR A 26 -6.38 8.11 -8.14
C THR A 26 -5.88 8.38 -6.73
N PRO A 27 -6.19 7.48 -5.77
CA PRO A 27 -5.52 7.51 -4.48
C PRO A 27 -4.02 7.23 -4.64
N ARG A 28 -3.20 7.91 -3.85
CA ARG A 28 -1.76 7.70 -3.71
C ARG A 28 -1.46 7.33 -2.26
N LEU A 29 -0.65 6.30 -2.07
CA LEU A 29 -0.27 5.81 -0.75
C LEU A 29 1.09 6.35 -0.35
N TRP A 30 1.21 6.71 0.92
CA TRP A 30 2.45 7.10 1.58
C TRP A 30 2.67 6.24 2.81
N LEU A 31 3.92 5.87 3.06
CA LEU A 31 4.36 5.04 4.16
C LEU A 31 5.50 5.74 4.89
N PHE A 32 5.38 5.77 6.21
CA PHE A 32 6.45 6.22 7.09
C PHE A 32 6.57 5.27 8.28
N GLY A 33 7.74 4.67 8.45
CA GLY A 33 7.98 3.65 9.47
C GLY A 33 8.82 4.14 10.63
N TYR A 34 8.62 3.53 11.80
CA TYR A 34 9.35 3.77 13.02
C TYR A 34 9.92 2.48 13.61
N ASP A 35 11.11 2.57 14.20
CA ASP A 35 11.68 1.48 15.00
C ASP A 35 10.99 1.32 16.37
N GLU A 36 11.44 0.34 17.15
CA GLU A 36 10.91 0.03 18.49
C GLU A 36 11.06 1.20 19.49
N GLN A 37 12.01 2.10 19.24
CA GLN A 37 12.27 3.30 20.04
C GLN A 37 11.54 4.54 19.48
N ARG A 38 10.61 4.33 18.53
CA ARG A 38 9.84 5.36 17.82
C ARG A 38 10.72 6.34 17.05
N GLN A 39 11.92 5.92 16.63
CA GLN A 39 12.75 6.71 15.74
C GLN A 39 12.40 6.42 14.28
N PRO A 40 12.46 7.42 13.39
CA PRO A 40 12.24 7.21 11.96
C PRO A 40 13.14 6.12 11.38
N LEU A 41 12.56 5.19 10.63
CA LEU A 41 13.32 4.21 9.87
C LEU A 41 14.08 4.86 8.72
N THR A 42 15.20 4.23 8.34
CA THR A 42 15.89 4.56 7.09
C THR A 42 15.10 4.06 5.89
N VAL A 43 15.39 4.62 4.71
CA VAL A 43 14.76 4.21 3.45
C VAL A 43 15.00 2.73 3.18
N GLU A 44 16.21 2.24 3.47
CA GLU A 44 16.60 0.85 3.27
C GLU A 44 15.78 -0.11 4.12
N HIS A 45 15.51 0.25 5.38
CA HIS A 45 14.66 -0.56 6.26
C HIS A 45 13.20 -0.52 5.82
N MET A 46 12.67 0.64 5.43
CA MET A 46 11.29 0.72 4.89
C MET A 46 11.10 -0.13 3.62
N TYR A 47 12.15 -0.38 2.83
CA TYR A 47 12.08 -1.26 1.66
C TYR A 47 12.01 -2.75 2.00
N GLU A 48 12.32 -3.16 3.22
CA GLU A 48 12.17 -4.55 3.65
C GLU A 48 10.69 -4.97 3.72
N ASP A 49 9.79 -4.02 4.00
CA ASP A 49 8.35 -4.24 4.09
C ASP A 49 7.61 -4.23 2.74
N ILE A 50 8.31 -3.78 1.69
CA ILE A 50 7.76 -3.61 0.35
C ILE A 50 8.22 -4.79 -0.53
N SER A 51 7.30 -5.32 -1.32
CA SER A 51 7.60 -6.37 -2.29
C SER A 51 8.73 -5.93 -3.24
N GLN A 52 9.76 -6.77 -3.38
CA GLN A 52 10.91 -6.53 -4.24
C GLN A 52 10.54 -6.24 -5.71
N GLU A 53 9.39 -6.77 -6.16
CA GLU A 53 8.86 -6.50 -7.50
C GLU A 53 8.42 -5.04 -7.68
N HIS A 54 8.02 -4.39 -6.59
CA HIS A 54 7.45 -3.03 -6.55
C HIS A 54 8.45 -1.98 -6.08
N VAL A 55 9.37 -2.31 -5.14
CA VAL A 55 10.37 -1.37 -4.56
C VAL A 55 11.07 -0.52 -5.62
N LYS A 56 11.48 -1.13 -6.74
CA LYS A 56 12.27 -0.43 -7.78
C LYS A 56 11.46 0.06 -8.98
N LYS A 57 10.14 -0.19 -9.00
CA LYS A 57 9.28 0.13 -10.16
C LYS A 57 8.24 1.17 -9.84
N THR A 58 7.63 1.07 -8.66
CA THR A 58 6.46 1.86 -8.28
C THR A 58 6.65 2.63 -7.00
N VAL A 59 7.72 2.40 -6.24
CA VAL A 59 8.00 3.12 -4.99
C VAL A 59 9.05 4.20 -5.21
N THR A 60 8.77 5.39 -4.67
CA THR A 60 9.62 6.58 -4.72
C THR A 60 9.74 7.21 -3.34
N ILE A 61 10.79 7.98 -3.11
CA ILE A 61 10.96 8.80 -1.90
C ILE A 61 10.60 10.24 -2.25
N GLU A 62 9.50 10.72 -1.69
CA GLU A 62 8.91 12.02 -2.03
C GLU A 62 8.49 12.77 -0.76
N ASN A 63 8.46 14.11 -0.84
CA ASN A 63 7.87 14.91 0.23
C ASN A 63 6.35 14.81 0.17
N HIS A 64 5.72 14.52 1.31
CA HIS A 64 4.27 14.47 1.39
C HIS A 64 3.66 15.86 1.09
N PRO A 65 2.61 15.98 0.25
CA PRO A 65 2.10 17.26 -0.22
C PRO A 65 1.42 18.12 0.88
N HIS A 66 1.08 17.50 2.02
CA HIS A 66 0.35 18.14 3.12
C HIS A 66 1.02 18.00 4.49
N LEU A 67 2.17 17.31 4.58
CA LEU A 67 2.88 17.08 5.84
C LEU A 67 4.29 17.66 5.72
N PRO A 68 4.86 18.18 6.83
CA PRO A 68 6.23 18.67 6.82
C PRO A 68 7.22 17.51 6.58
N PRO A 69 8.47 17.81 6.22
CA PRO A 69 9.55 16.82 6.17
C PRO A 69 9.67 16.02 7.47
N PRO A 70 10.22 14.79 7.45
CA PRO A 70 11.05 14.19 6.39
C PRO A 70 10.28 13.59 5.20
N PRO A 71 10.97 13.26 4.09
CA PRO A 71 10.35 12.56 2.96
C PRO A 71 9.89 11.14 3.35
N MET A 72 8.90 10.65 2.62
CA MET A 72 8.23 9.38 2.88
C MET A 72 8.34 8.44 1.67
N CYS A 73 8.20 7.14 1.92
CA CYS A 73 7.97 6.18 0.84
C CYS A 73 6.59 6.42 0.23
N SER A 74 6.50 6.50 -1.10
CA SER A 74 5.26 6.73 -1.83
C SER A 74 5.10 5.67 -2.92
N VAL A 75 3.91 5.09 -3.04
CA VAL A 75 3.56 4.26 -4.21
C VAL A 75 3.05 5.18 -5.32
N HIS A 76 3.84 5.33 -6.37
CA HIS A 76 3.59 6.26 -7.45
C HIS A 76 2.31 5.91 -8.24
N PRO A 77 1.39 6.88 -8.45
CA PRO A 77 0.02 6.59 -8.88
C PRO A 77 -0.18 6.37 -10.39
N CYS A 78 0.87 6.50 -11.21
CA CYS A 78 0.76 6.48 -12.68
C CYS A 78 0.13 5.20 -13.25
N ARG A 79 0.19 4.08 -12.53
CA ARG A 79 -0.41 2.80 -12.94
C ARG A 79 -1.67 2.45 -12.16
N HIS A 80 -2.07 3.24 -11.17
CA HIS A 80 -3.21 2.91 -10.31
C HIS A 80 -4.51 2.83 -11.10
N ALA A 81 -4.74 3.73 -12.07
CA ALA A 81 -5.95 3.72 -12.89
C ALA A 81 -6.07 2.42 -13.72
N GLU A 82 -4.95 1.97 -14.30
CA GLU A 82 -4.90 0.72 -15.07
C GLU A 82 -5.19 -0.50 -14.19
N VAL A 83 -4.58 -0.55 -13.00
CA VAL A 83 -4.77 -1.66 -12.05
C VAL A 83 -6.20 -1.69 -11.51
N MET A 84 -6.74 -0.53 -11.10
CA MET A 84 -8.11 -0.44 -10.59
C MET A 84 -9.13 -0.86 -11.65
N LYS A 85 -8.94 -0.44 -12.91
CA LYS A 85 -9.80 -0.83 -14.02
C LYS A 85 -9.81 -2.34 -14.22
N LYS A 86 -8.64 -2.99 -14.24
CA LYS A 86 -8.53 -4.46 -14.36
C LYS A 86 -9.27 -5.20 -13.24
N ILE A 87 -9.15 -4.72 -12.00
CA ILE A 87 -9.86 -5.33 -10.86
C ILE A 87 -11.38 -5.20 -11.05
N ILE A 88 -11.85 -4.04 -11.50
CA ILE A 88 -13.29 -3.81 -11.74
C ILE A 88 -13.81 -4.73 -12.84
N GLU A 89 -13.08 -4.86 -13.95
CA GLU A 89 -13.41 -5.75 -15.07
C GLU A 89 -13.49 -7.20 -14.61
N THR A 90 -12.50 -7.70 -13.86
CA THR A 90 -12.51 -9.06 -13.32
C THR A 90 -13.70 -9.34 -12.39
N VAL A 91 -14.10 -8.37 -11.56
CA VAL A 91 -15.28 -8.55 -10.69
C VAL A 91 -16.57 -8.54 -11.50
N ALA A 92 -16.67 -7.69 -12.52
CA ALA A 92 -17.82 -7.65 -13.43
C ALA A 92 -17.97 -8.95 -14.24
N GLU A 93 -16.87 -9.52 -14.73
CA GLU A 93 -16.84 -10.84 -15.40
C GLU A 93 -17.32 -11.97 -14.48
N GLY A 94 -17.05 -11.86 -13.18
CA GLY A 94 -17.55 -12.76 -12.14
C GLY A 94 -19.00 -12.51 -11.73
N GLY A 95 -19.72 -11.59 -12.38
CA GLY A 95 -21.11 -11.24 -12.06
C GLY A 95 -21.28 -10.30 -10.86
N GLY A 96 -20.20 -9.74 -10.33
CA GLY A 96 -20.25 -8.78 -9.23
C GLY A 96 -20.33 -7.33 -9.73
N GLU A 97 -21.06 -6.48 -9.00
CA GLU A 97 -21.07 -5.03 -9.25
C GLU A 97 -20.23 -4.30 -8.20
N LEU A 98 -19.41 -3.35 -8.65
CA LEU A 98 -18.60 -2.48 -7.78
C LEU A 98 -19.08 -1.04 -7.90
N GLY A 99 -19.65 -0.52 -6.82
CA GLY A 99 -19.95 0.90 -6.70
C GLY A 99 -18.67 1.72 -6.46
N VAL A 100 -18.69 2.99 -6.87
CA VAL A 100 -17.57 3.95 -6.68
C VAL A 100 -17.15 4.07 -5.22
N HIS A 101 -18.09 3.90 -4.29
CA HIS A 101 -17.81 3.91 -2.84
C HIS A 101 -16.87 2.77 -2.39
N MET A 102 -16.64 1.74 -3.22
CA MET A 102 -15.71 0.64 -2.95
C MET A 102 -14.31 0.87 -3.53
N CYS A 103 -14.07 1.96 -4.27
CA CYS A 103 -12.77 2.26 -4.90
C CYS A 103 -11.61 2.25 -3.90
N LEU A 104 -11.82 2.78 -2.69
CA LEU A 104 -10.78 2.77 -1.64
C LEU A 104 -10.49 1.36 -1.13
N LEU A 105 -11.50 0.49 -1.02
CA LEU A 105 -11.28 -0.91 -0.61
C LEU A 105 -10.52 -1.71 -1.67
N ILE A 106 -10.84 -1.48 -2.95
CA ILE A 106 -10.11 -2.06 -4.07
C ILE A 106 -8.66 -1.59 -4.05
N PHE A 107 -8.45 -0.29 -3.81
CA PHE A 107 -7.11 0.27 -3.66
C PHE A 107 -6.36 -0.36 -2.48
N LEU A 108 -7.00 -0.51 -1.32
CA LEU A 108 -6.39 -1.16 -0.15
C LEU A 108 -6.04 -2.64 -0.42
N LYS A 109 -6.82 -3.38 -1.21
CA LYS A 109 -6.45 -4.74 -1.64
C LYS A 109 -5.21 -4.73 -2.55
N PHE A 110 -5.11 -3.76 -3.47
CA PHE A 110 -3.91 -3.58 -4.29
C PHE A 110 -2.69 -3.25 -3.42
N VAL A 111 -2.83 -2.37 -2.44
CA VAL A 111 -1.74 -2.01 -1.52
C VAL A 111 -1.19 -3.23 -0.79
N GLN A 112 -2.01 -4.22 -0.47
CA GLN A 112 -1.53 -5.40 0.27
C GLN A 112 -0.63 -6.29 -0.59
N ALA A 113 -0.83 -6.28 -1.91
CA ALA A 113 0.09 -6.95 -2.83
C ALA A 113 1.45 -6.24 -2.91
N VAL A 114 1.49 -4.93 -2.64
CA VAL A 114 2.68 -4.08 -2.66
C VAL A 114 3.41 -4.13 -1.31
N ILE A 115 2.69 -3.92 -0.20
CA ILE A 115 3.21 -3.88 1.17
C ILE A 115 2.73 -5.15 1.88
N ARG A 116 3.55 -6.21 1.78
CA ARG A 116 3.15 -7.55 2.25
C ARG A 116 3.36 -7.75 3.75
N ALA A 117 4.25 -6.97 4.36
CA ALA A 117 4.64 -7.13 5.75
C ALA A 117 3.78 -6.33 6.75
N ILE A 118 3.01 -5.34 6.27
CA ILE A 118 2.21 -4.46 7.14
C ILE A 118 0.78 -4.99 7.24
N GLU A 119 0.35 -5.27 8.46
CA GLU A 119 -1.03 -5.58 8.77
C GLU A 119 -1.84 -4.29 8.93
N TYR A 120 -2.81 -4.08 8.04
CA TYR A 120 -3.84 -3.04 8.19
C TYR A 120 -5.20 -3.65 7.86
N ASP A 121 -6.25 -3.20 8.55
CA ASP A 121 -7.59 -3.73 8.35
C ASP A 121 -8.26 -3.11 7.11
N TYR A 122 -8.68 -3.96 6.18
CA TYR A 122 -9.47 -3.60 5.00
C TYR A 122 -10.64 -4.58 4.79
N THR A 123 -11.02 -5.33 5.83
CA THR A 123 -12.05 -6.37 5.71
C THR A 123 -13.44 -5.79 5.48
N ARG A 124 -14.05 -6.20 4.37
CA ARG A 124 -15.50 -6.34 4.26
C ARG A 124 -15.79 -7.81 3.99
N HIS A 125 -16.64 -8.43 4.80
CA HIS A 125 -17.27 -9.69 4.43
C HIS A 125 -18.20 -9.40 3.24
N PHE A 126 -17.76 -9.72 2.03
CA PHE A 126 -18.65 -9.72 0.88
C PHE A 126 -19.47 -11.01 0.96
N THR A 127 -20.65 -10.94 1.56
CA THR A 127 -21.68 -11.96 1.28
C THR A 127 -22.07 -11.79 -0.18
N MET A 128 -21.59 -12.70 -1.03
CA MET A 128 -22.20 -12.97 -2.32
C MET A 128 -23.59 -13.54 -2.02
N GLN A 129 -24.63 -12.73 -2.23
CA GLN A 129 -26.00 -13.23 -2.32
C GLN A 129 -26.31 -13.57 -3.78
#